data_AF-A0A183BGC0-F1
#
_entry.id   AF-A0A183BGC0-F1
#
_cell.length_a   1.000
_cell.length_b   1.000
_cell.length_c   1.000
_cell.angle_alpha   90.00
_cell.angle_beta   90.00
_cell.angle_gamma   90.00
#
_symmetry.space_group_name_H-M   'P 1'
#
loop_
_entity.id
_entity.type
_entity.pdbx_description
1 polymer ?
#
loop_
_entity_poly.entity_id
_entity_poly.type
_entity_poly.pdbx_seq_one_letter_code
_entity_poly.pdbx_strand_id
1 'polypeptide(L)'
;LIRPFFIFHLHDIAQLIFAKKLKFIPTLREEGNQLYIKGDFQAAAVRYQEALNLLEQLSLREKPGDPEWVELDKQRVPFYVNLAQCQFKLKVNHPLQRSYFALDGHFPYFPKLSASLGVKRNRPSIYRLVHKFVTVVPLVFFV
;
A
#
# COMPACT_ATOMS: atom_id res chain seq x y z
N LEU A 1 -6.34 -15.01 -38.00
CA LEU A 1 -5.25 -14.01 -38.13
C LEU A 1 -5.75 -12.67 -37.59
N ILE A 2 -5.42 -12.35 -36.33
CA ILE A 2 -5.74 -11.04 -35.74
C ILE A 2 -4.84 -10.03 -36.45
N ARG A 3 -5.43 -9.04 -37.13
CA ARG A 3 -4.68 -8.06 -37.94
C ARG A 3 -3.69 -7.29 -37.06
N PRO A 4 -2.45 -7.04 -37.51
CA PRO A 4 -1.42 -6.33 -36.73
C PRO A 4 -1.88 -4.95 -36.24
N PHE A 5 -2.72 -4.26 -37.01
CA PHE A 5 -3.34 -2.98 -36.62
C PHE A 5 -4.14 -3.04 -35.31
N PHE A 6 -4.80 -4.16 -35.03
CA PHE A 6 -5.61 -4.33 -33.82
C PHE A 6 -4.72 -4.51 -32.58
N ILE A 7 -3.56 -5.16 -32.74
CA ILE A 7 -2.59 -5.40 -31.66
C ILE A 7 -1.87 -4.10 -31.27
N PHE A 8 -1.45 -3.28 -32.24
CA PHE A 8 -0.86 -1.96 -31.96
C PHE A 8 -1.84 -1.06 -31.19
N HIS A 9 -3.09 -0.98 -31.62
CA HIS A 9 -4.10 -0.15 -30.95
C HIS A 9 -4.38 -0.61 -29.51
N LEU A 10 -4.41 -1.93 -29.26
CA LEU A 10 -4.55 -2.50 -27.92
C LEU A 10 -3.35 -2.16 -27.02
N HIS A 11 -2.13 -2.15 -27.56
CA HIS A 11 -0.93 -1.75 -26.83
C HIS A 11 -1.01 -0.28 -26.40
N ASP A 12 -1.38 0.62 -27.30
CA ASP A 12 -1.50 2.06 -27.01
C ASP A 12 -2.57 2.34 -25.95
N ILE A 13 -3.72 1.65 -26.03
CA ILE A 13 -4.77 1.73 -25.00
C ILE A 13 -4.24 1.24 -23.65
N ALA A 14 -3.48 0.14 -23.62
CA ALA A 14 -2.94 -0.41 -22.39
C ALA A 14 -1.93 0.55 -21.72
N GLN A 15 -1.12 1.27 -22.49
CA GLN A 15 -0.21 2.32 -22.01
C GLN A 15 -0.97 3.54 -21.47
N LEU A 16 -2.02 3.97 -22.17
CA LEU A 16 -2.86 5.08 -21.71
C LEU A 16 -3.54 4.75 -20.37
N ILE A 17 -4.04 3.52 -20.21
CA ILE A 17 -4.64 3.05 -18.95
C ILE A 17 -3.58 3.03 -17.82
N PHE A 18 -2.36 2.59 -18.12
CA PHE A 18 -1.25 2.57 -17.16
C PHE A 18 -0.92 3.97 -16.65
N ALA A 19 -0.72 4.92 -17.56
CA ALA A 19 -0.44 6.32 -17.24
C ALA A 19 -1.58 6.96 -16.41
N LYS A 20 -2.84 6.63 -16.71
CA LYS A 20 -3.99 7.10 -15.93
C LYS A 20 -3.99 6.56 -14.50
N LYS A 21 -3.69 5.26 -14.30
CA LYS A 21 -3.63 4.64 -12.97
C LYS A 21 -2.52 5.25 -12.10
N LEU A 22 -1.35 5.50 -12.69
CA LEU A 22 -0.24 6.14 -11.98
C LEU A 22 -0.60 7.53 -11.44
N LYS A 23 -1.35 8.33 -12.22
CA LYS A 23 -1.82 9.65 -11.78
C LYS A 23 -2.82 9.60 -10.62
N PHE A 24 -3.50 8.47 -10.43
CA PHE A 24 -4.51 8.32 -9.38
C PHE A 24 -3.91 7.98 -8.01
N ILE A 25 -2.72 7.38 -7.98
CA ILE A 25 -2.04 6.95 -6.74
C ILE A 25 -1.75 8.14 -5.80
N PRO A 26 -1.20 9.29 -6.25
CA PRO A 26 -1.03 10.47 -5.40
C PRO A 26 -2.35 11.00 -4.84
N THR A 27 -3.41 11.02 -5.65
CA THR A 27 -4.75 11.47 -5.22
C THR A 27 -5.31 10.60 -4.11
N LEU A 28 -5.26 9.27 -4.27
CA LEU A 28 -5.71 8.33 -3.22
C LEU A 28 -4.91 8.48 -1.93
N ARG A 29 -3.61 8.78 -2.03
CA ARG A 29 -2.77 9.06 -0.86
C ARG A 29 -3.23 10.32 -0.14
N GLU A 30 -3.44 11.42 -0.86
CA GLU A 30 -3.90 12.69 -0.28
C GLU A 30 -5.27 12.56 0.38
N GLU A 31 -6.22 11.90 -0.29
CA GLU A 31 -7.55 11.62 0.26
C GLU A 31 -7.47 10.77 1.53
N GLY A 32 -6.67 9.70 1.52
CA GLY A 32 -6.43 8.87 2.69
C GLY A 32 -5.81 9.67 3.84
N ASN A 33 -4.83 10.52 3.55
CA ASN A 33 -4.17 11.38 4.54
C ASN A 33 -5.17 12.36 5.17
N GLN A 34 -6.03 12.99 4.36
CA GLN A 34 -7.06 13.90 4.86
C GLN A 34 -8.08 13.20 5.75
N LEU A 35 -8.55 12.01 5.36
CA LEU A 35 -9.46 11.19 6.17
C LEU A 35 -8.81 10.78 7.49
N TYR A 36 -7.53 10.42 7.47
CA TYR A 36 -6.80 10.07 8.68
C TYR A 36 -6.70 11.26 9.65
N ILE A 37 -6.37 12.45 9.15
CA ILE A 37 -6.29 13.67 9.97
C ILE A 37 -7.63 13.98 10.62
N LYS A 38 -8.75 13.72 9.93
CA LYS A 38 -10.12 13.85 10.46
C LYS A 38 -10.50 12.77 11.47
N GLY A 39 -9.64 11.76 11.68
CA GLY A 39 -9.91 10.62 12.58
C GLY A 39 -10.75 9.51 11.94
N ASP A 40 -11.08 9.60 10.65
CA ASP A 40 -11.79 8.53 9.94
C ASP A 40 -10.81 7.48 9.42
N PHE A 41 -10.31 6.68 10.36
CA PHE A 41 -9.28 5.67 10.08
C PHE A 41 -9.78 4.53 9.20
N GLN A 42 -11.08 4.24 9.21
CA GLN A 42 -11.67 3.19 8.37
C GLN A 42 -11.72 3.65 6.91
N ALA A 43 -12.23 4.84 6.63
CA ALA A 43 -12.26 5.37 5.26
C ALA A 43 -10.83 5.64 4.73
N ALA A 44 -9.93 6.15 5.59
CA ALA A 44 -8.52 6.31 5.23
C ALA A 44 -7.88 4.98 4.79
N ALA A 45 -8.13 3.90 5.54
CA ALA A 45 -7.63 2.58 5.21
C ALA A 45 -8.17 2.05 3.86
N VAL A 46 -9.41 2.38 3.48
CA VAL A 46 -9.95 2.01 2.17
C VAL A 46 -9.16 2.68 1.04
N ARG A 47 -8.89 3.99 1.14
CA ARG A 47 -8.14 4.73 0.10
C ARG A 47 -6.71 4.22 -0.06
N TYR A 48 -6.02 3.91 1.04
CA TYR A 48 -4.67 3.33 0.97
C TYR A 48 -4.68 1.92 0.36
N GLN A 49 -5.70 1.10 0.61
CA GLN A 49 -5.85 -0.21 -0.03
C GLN A 49 -6.09 -0.09 -1.54
N GLU A 50 -6.92 0.87 -1.96
CA GLU A 50 -7.13 1.15 -3.38
C GLU A 50 -5.82 1.52 -4.09
N ALA A 51 -4.98 2.35 -3.48
CA ALA A 51 -3.68 2.73 -4.04
C ALA A 51 -2.74 1.52 -4.16
N LEU A 52 -2.72 0.64 -3.15
CA LEU A 52 -1.94 -0.59 -3.17
C LEU A 52 -2.41 -1.58 -4.23
N ASN A 53 -3.72 -1.67 -4.47
CA ASN A 53 -4.30 -2.51 -5.52
C ASN A 53 -3.91 -1.99 -6.91
N LEU A 54 -3.88 -0.67 -7.10
CA LEU A 54 -3.38 -0.08 -8.34
C LEU A 54 -1.89 -0.41 -8.56
N LEU A 55 -1.05 -0.21 -7.53
CA LEU A 55 0.38 -0.57 -7.59
C LEU A 55 0.58 -2.07 -7.88
N GLU A 56 -0.27 -2.95 -7.35
CA GLU A 56 -0.25 -4.37 -7.67
C GLU A 56 -0.47 -4.63 -9.16
N GLN A 57 -1.54 -4.07 -9.71
CA GLN A 57 -1.89 -4.25 -11.11
C GLN A 57 -0.81 -3.69 -12.05
N LEU A 58 -0.14 -2.60 -11.67
CA LEU A 58 0.99 -2.06 -12.41
C LEU A 58 2.19 -3.01 -12.34
N SER A 59 2.52 -3.52 -11.15
CA SER A 59 3.66 -4.43 -10.96
C SER A 59 3.55 -5.76 -11.70
N LEU A 60 2.33 -6.21 -12.03
CA LEU A 60 2.11 -7.44 -12.82
C LEU A 60 2.58 -7.32 -14.28
N ARG A 61 2.82 -6.11 -14.77
CA ARG A 61 3.34 -5.85 -16.12
C ARG A 61 4.86 -5.79 -16.17
N GLU A 62 5.48 -5.58 -15.02
CA GLU A 62 6.93 -5.51 -14.88
C GLU A 62 7.48 -6.84 -14.40
N LYS A 63 8.70 -7.17 -14.82
CA LYS A 63 9.34 -8.39 -14.36
C LYS A 63 9.86 -8.18 -12.93
N PRO A 64 9.57 -9.12 -12.00
CA PRO A 64 10.08 -9.03 -10.64
C PRO A 64 11.60 -8.87 -10.59
N GLY A 65 12.06 -7.84 -9.87
CA GLY A 65 13.48 -7.53 -9.71
C GLY A 65 14.06 -6.55 -10.74
N ASP A 66 13.35 -6.25 -11.83
CA ASP A 66 13.76 -5.20 -12.76
C ASP A 66 13.59 -3.82 -12.11
N PRO A 67 14.36 -2.79 -12.52
CA PRO A 67 14.35 -1.47 -11.89
C PRO A 67 12.95 -0.85 -11.76
N GLU A 68 12.12 -0.98 -12.79
CA GLU A 68 10.75 -0.47 -12.86
C GLU A 68 9.85 -1.17 -11.85
N TRP A 69 9.98 -2.49 -11.71
CA TRP A 69 9.26 -3.27 -10.71
C TRP A 69 9.68 -2.88 -9.30
N VAL A 70 10.99 -2.71 -9.06
CA VAL A 70 11.54 -2.31 -7.77
C VAL A 70 11.03 -0.92 -7.37
N GLU A 71 10.91 0.00 -8.32
CA GLU A 71 10.38 1.34 -8.06
C GLU A 71 8.90 1.29 -7.68
N LEU A 72 8.10 0.48 -8.38
CA LEU A 72 6.70 0.24 -8.00
C LEU A 72 6.59 -0.41 -6.62
N ASP A 73 7.46 -1.35 -6.26
CA ASP A 73 7.46 -1.99 -4.93
C ASP A 73 7.79 -0.99 -3.81
N LYS A 74 8.79 -0.12 -4.01
CA LYS A 74 9.15 0.94 -3.06
C LYS A 74 8.00 1.90 -2.82
N GLN A 75 7.23 2.26 -3.84
CA GLN A 75 6.07 3.14 -3.70
C GLN A 75 4.97 2.54 -2.80
N ARG A 76 4.95 1.22 -2.55
CA ARG A 76 3.96 0.54 -1.69
C ARG A 76 4.26 0.70 -0.21
N VAL A 77 5.53 0.88 0.14
CA VAL A 77 6.01 1.04 1.52
C VAL A 77 5.22 2.09 2.30
N PRO A 78 5.06 3.34 1.84
CA PRO A 78 4.31 4.35 2.58
C PRO A 78 2.85 3.96 2.81
N PHE A 79 2.17 3.35 1.82
CA PHE A 79 0.79 2.89 2.00
C PHE A 79 0.67 1.75 3.02
N TYR A 80 1.63 0.82 3.06
CA TYR A 80 1.67 -0.23 4.09
C TYR A 80 1.86 0.34 5.49
N VAL A 81 2.70 1.36 5.65
CA VAL A 81 2.89 2.06 6.93
C VAL A 81 1.60 2.79 7.34
N ASN A 82 0.98 3.52 6.41
CA ASN A 82 -0.25 4.27 6.69
C ASN A 82 -1.41 3.34 7.08
N LEU A 83 -1.54 2.18 6.42
CA LEU A 83 -2.50 1.15 6.82
C LEU A 83 -2.23 0.59 8.21
N ALA A 84 -0.96 0.35 8.54
CA ALA A 84 -0.57 -0.08 9.88
C ALA A 84 -1.03 0.90 10.95
N GLN A 85 -0.87 2.19 10.66
CA GLN A 85 -1.31 3.27 11.54
C GLN A 85 -2.83 3.32 11.68
N CYS A 86 -3.59 3.19 10.58
CA CYS A 86 -5.05 3.11 10.65
C CYS A 86 -5.52 1.94 11.53
N GLN A 87 -4.96 0.75 11.30
CA GLN A 87 -5.32 -0.46 12.06
C GLN A 87 -4.98 -0.31 13.55
N PHE A 88 -3.84 0.31 13.88
CA PHE A 88 -3.49 0.61 15.27
C PHE A 88 -4.51 1.54 15.93
N LYS A 89 -4.90 2.63 15.25
CA LYS A 89 -5.87 3.60 15.77
C LYS A 89 -7.26 2.98 15.96
N LEU A 90 -7.72 2.16 15.01
CA LEU A 90 -9.00 1.44 15.12
C LEU A 90 -9.00 0.46 16.31
N LYS A 91 -7.90 -0.28 16.51
CA LYS A 91 -7.75 -1.18 17.67
C LYS A 91 -7.76 -0.44 19.01
N VAL A 92 -7.18 0.76 19.08
CA VAL A 92 -7.17 1.58 20.30
C VAL A 92 -8.55 2.18 20.58
N ASN A 93 -9.25 2.67 19.55
CA ASN A 93 -10.54 3.35 19.72
C ASN A 93 -11.72 2.37 19.90
N HIS A 94 -11.63 1.17 19.33
CA HIS A 94 -12.68 0.15 19.40
C HIS A 94 -12.09 -1.21 19.81
N PRO A 95 -11.97 -1.50 21.12
CA PRO A 95 -11.38 -2.74 21.60
C PRO A 95 -12.12 -4.01 21.13
N LEU A 96 -13.37 -3.90 20.68
CA LEU A 96 -14.15 -4.99 20.08
C LEU A 96 -13.80 -5.27 18.61
N GLN A 97 -13.28 -4.30 17.83
CA GLN A 97 -12.76 -4.53 16.48
C GLN A 97 -11.43 -5.31 16.47
N ARG A 98 -10.87 -5.55 17.66
CA ARG A 98 -9.70 -6.40 17.87
C ARG A 98 -9.90 -7.81 17.33
N SER A 99 -11.13 -8.35 17.36
CA SER A 99 -11.46 -9.67 16.81
C SER A 99 -11.45 -9.68 15.27
N TYR A 100 -12.04 -8.68 14.61
CA TYR A 100 -12.08 -8.60 13.14
C TYR A 100 -10.68 -8.54 12.51
N PHE A 101 -9.75 -7.82 13.14
CA PHE A 101 -8.34 -7.77 12.71
C PHE A 101 -7.45 -8.87 13.34
N ALA A 102 -7.94 -9.66 14.30
CA ALA A 102 -7.22 -10.79 14.89
C ALA A 102 -7.62 -12.13 14.28
N LEU A 103 -8.81 -12.25 13.70
CA LEU A 103 -9.25 -13.44 12.96
C LEU A 103 -8.39 -13.66 11.70
N ASP A 104 -7.87 -12.59 11.10
CA ASP A 104 -6.88 -12.71 10.02
C ASP A 104 -5.44 -12.91 10.51
N GLY A 105 -5.15 -12.73 11.82
CA GLY A 105 -3.89 -13.09 12.51
C GLY A 105 -2.58 -12.49 11.97
N HIS A 106 -2.62 -11.93 10.78
CA HIS A 106 -1.54 -11.37 10.01
C HIS A 106 -1.81 -9.88 9.94
N PHE A 107 -0.80 -9.08 10.23
CA PHE A 107 -0.62 -7.87 9.45
C PHE A 107 -0.35 -8.35 8.02
N PRO A 108 -1.31 -8.37 7.08
CA PRO A 108 -1.08 -9.00 5.76
C PRO A 108 0.00 -8.27 4.97
N TYR A 109 0.27 -7.02 5.37
CA TYR A 109 1.25 -6.14 4.79
C TYR A 109 2.60 -6.13 5.51
N PHE A 110 2.72 -6.69 6.72
CA PHE A 110 3.99 -6.69 7.45
C PHE A 110 5.03 -7.65 6.86
N PRO A 111 4.67 -8.86 6.36
CA PRO A 111 5.60 -9.68 5.57
C PRO A 111 6.09 -8.96 4.30
N LYS A 112 5.21 -8.17 3.65
CA LYS A 112 5.55 -7.39 2.45
C LYS A 112 6.43 -6.17 2.79
N LEU A 113 6.07 -5.42 3.83
CA LEU A 113 6.83 -4.27 4.35
C LEU A 113 8.21 -4.69 4.88
N SER A 114 8.31 -5.78 5.64
CA SER A 114 9.60 -6.30 6.13
C SER A 114 10.48 -6.81 4.98
N ALA A 115 9.89 -7.40 3.94
CA ALA A 115 10.62 -7.78 2.73
C ALA A 115 11.14 -6.56 1.96
N SER A 116 10.30 -5.55 1.74
CA SER A 116 10.69 -4.31 1.02
C SER A 116 11.72 -3.48 1.79
N LEU A 117 11.68 -3.51 3.13
CA LEU A 117 12.69 -2.86 4.00
C LEU A 117 13.95 -3.72 4.25
N GLY A 118 14.05 -4.93 3.69
CA GLY A 118 15.21 -5.82 3.89
C GLY A 118 15.39 -6.33 5.33
N VAL A 119 14.33 -6.31 6.15
CA VAL A 119 14.41 -6.68 7.57
C VAL A 119 14.17 -8.18 7.75
N LYS A 120 15.16 -8.91 8.28
CA LYS A 120 15.05 -10.37 8.51
C LYS A 120 13.90 -10.71 9.46
N ARG A 121 13.00 -11.59 9.01
CA ARG A 121 11.68 -11.99 9.58
C ARG A 121 11.59 -12.38 11.06
N ASN A 122 12.69 -12.45 11.83
CA ASN A 122 12.69 -13.26 13.05
C ASN A 122 13.30 -12.60 14.29
N ARG A 123 12.79 -11.43 14.70
CA ARG A 123 13.00 -10.95 16.08
C ARG A 123 11.75 -10.26 16.67
N PRO A 124 11.36 -10.57 17.93
CA PRO A 124 10.34 -9.83 18.69
C PRO A 124 10.59 -8.30 18.76
N SER A 125 11.84 -7.88 18.53
CA SER A 125 12.23 -6.47 18.45
C SER A 125 11.72 -5.75 17.19
N ILE A 126 11.40 -6.45 16.09
CA ILE A 126 10.85 -5.83 14.87
C ILE A 126 9.41 -5.37 15.10
N TYR A 127 8.58 -6.16 15.79
CA TYR A 127 7.26 -5.70 16.20
C TYR A 127 7.33 -4.48 17.12
N ARG A 128 8.36 -4.42 17.98
CA ARG A 128 8.62 -3.27 18.85
C ARG A 128 9.17 -2.05 18.08
N LEU A 129 9.96 -2.28 17.03
CA LEU A 129 10.51 -1.26 16.15
C LEU A 129 9.43 -0.70 15.23
N VAL A 130 8.57 -1.56 14.67
CA VAL A 130 7.40 -1.17 13.88
C VAL A 130 6.34 -0.53 14.77
N HIS A 131 6.14 -1.00 16.01
CA HIS A 131 5.33 -0.28 16.99
C HIS A 131 5.89 1.12 17.22
N LYS A 132 7.20 1.27 17.48
CA LYS A 132 7.86 2.58 17.57
C LYS A 132 7.73 3.41 16.27
N PHE A 133 7.87 2.80 15.09
CA PHE A 133 7.75 3.50 13.81
C PHE A 133 6.31 4.00 13.57
N VAL A 134 5.32 3.15 13.82
CA VAL A 134 3.89 3.41 13.65
C VAL A 134 3.39 4.43 14.67
N THR A 135 3.92 4.44 15.90
CA THR A 135 3.50 5.37 16.96
C THR A 135 4.26 6.69 16.99
N VAL A 136 5.48 6.76 16.44
CA VAL A 136 6.37 7.94 16.56
C VAL A 136 6.55 8.68 15.23
N VAL A 137 6.32 8.06 14.07
CA VAL A 137 6.43 8.73 12.76
C VAL A 137 5.06 9.31 12.37
N PRO A 138 4.88 10.64 12.35
CA PRO A 138 3.69 11.26 11.79
C PRO A 138 3.54 10.86 10.31
N LEU A 139 2.31 10.59 9.86
CA LEU A 139 1.97 10.33 8.45
C LEU A 139 2.63 11.29 7.45
N VAL A 140 2.85 12.52 7.90
CA VAL A 140 3.41 13.64 7.13
C VAL A 140 4.86 13.46 6.72
N PHE A 141 5.56 12.42 7.19
CA PHE A 141 6.95 12.15 6.77
C PHE A 141 7.09 11.25 5.53
N PHE A 142 6.00 10.68 5.03
CA PHE A 142 5.98 9.94 3.75
C PHE A 142 5.36 10.80 2.63
N VAL A 143 5.80 12.06 2.55
CA VAL A 143 5.51 12.99 1.44
C VAL A 143 6.36 12.65 0.24
#